data_AF-A0A6P0M104-F1
#
_entry.id   AF-A0A6P0M104-F1
#
_cell.length_a   1.000
_cell.length_b   1.000
_cell.length_c   1.000
_cell.angle_alpha   90.00
_cell.angle_beta   90.00
_cell.angle_gamma   90.00
#
_symmetry.space_group_name_H-M   'P 1'
#
loop_
_entity.id
_entity.type
_entity.pdbx_description
1 polymer ?
#
loop_
_entity_poly.entity_id
_entity_poly.type
_entity_poly.pdbx_seq_one_letter_code
_entity_poly.pdbx_strand_id
1 'polypeptide(L)'
;VFAGLGVIVGLNVKSLEMVGLFNNFLIVPMSFLGGTFFDPGTLPTALKVIVYLLPLSYTSTGLRAAAYLPVSQFPWYAIPILLGFAIALSLFGAHQFAHQQD
;
A
#
# COMPACT_ATOMS: atom_id res chain seq x y z
N VAL A 1 -5.33 -2.70 5.45
CA VAL A 1 -4.67 -2.54 4.13
C VAL A 1 -3.57 -3.56 3.92
N PHE A 2 -2.37 -3.39 4.50
CA PHE A 2 -1.20 -4.22 4.19
C PHE A 2 -1.37 -5.71 4.53
N ALA A 3 -2.14 -6.04 5.57
CA ALA A 3 -2.50 -7.43 5.86
C ALA A 3 -3.26 -8.08 4.69
N GLY A 4 -4.18 -7.37 4.03
CA GLY A 4 -4.89 -7.88 2.85
C GLY A 4 -3.96 -8.10 1.66
N LEU A 5 -3.02 -7.19 1.43
CA LEU A 5 -1.93 -7.37 0.47
C LEU A 5 -1.10 -8.62 0.79
N GLY A 6 -0.74 -8.83 2.07
CA GLY A 6 -0.02 -10.01 2.52
C GLY A 6 -0.79 -11.31 2.31
N VAL A 7 -2.10 -11.32 2.58
CA VAL A 7 -2.98 -12.47 2.28
C VAL A 7 -2.95 -12.78 0.79
N ILE A 8 -3.18 -11.79 -0.07
CA ILE A 8 -3.17 -11.98 -1.52
C ILE A 8 -1.83 -12.55 -2.00
N VAL A 9 -0.72 -11.98 -1.53
CA VAL A 9 0.63 -12.48 -1.86
C VAL A 9 0.79 -13.92 -1.39
N GLY A 10 0.49 -14.22 -0.12
CA GLY A 10 0.62 -15.55 0.45
C GLY A 10 -0.18 -16.61 -0.30
N LEU A 11 -1.38 -16.26 -0.78
CA LEU A 11 -2.24 -17.13 -1.58
C LEU A 11 -1.70 -17.40 -3.00
N ASN A 12 -0.79 -16.57 -3.52
CA ASN A 12 -0.24 -16.69 -4.88
C ASN A 12 1.20 -17.23 -4.92
N VAL A 13 1.89 -17.27 -3.78
CA VAL A 13 3.26 -17.78 -3.69
C VAL A 13 3.25 -19.30 -3.79
N LYS A 14 3.91 -19.84 -4.83
CA LYS A 14 4.08 -21.29 -5.06
C LYS A 14 5.49 -21.80 -4.77
N SER A 15 6.44 -20.89 -4.53
CA SER A 15 7.84 -21.22 -4.25
C SER A 15 8.52 -20.09 -3.46
N LEU A 16 9.65 -20.39 -2.81
CA LEU A 16 10.44 -19.39 -2.11
C LEU A 16 10.99 -18.30 -3.04
N GLU A 17 11.25 -18.63 -4.31
CA GLU A 17 11.69 -17.67 -5.32
C GLU A 17 10.61 -16.60 -5.59
N MET A 18 9.33 -16.99 -5.62
CA MET A 18 8.21 -16.05 -5.79
C MET A 18 8.10 -15.05 -4.65
N VAL A 19 8.44 -15.45 -3.41
CA VAL A 19 8.51 -14.51 -2.28
C VAL A 19 9.54 -13.41 -2.55
N GLY A 20 10.70 -13.79 -3.09
CA GLY A 20 11.75 -12.86 -3.50
C GLY A 20 11.27 -11.86 -4.56
N LEU A 21 10.49 -12.33 -5.55
CA LEU A 21 9.90 -11.46 -6.57
C LEU A 21 8.97 -10.41 -5.96
N PHE A 22 8.04 -10.80 -5.07
CA PHE A 22 7.16 -9.83 -4.41
C PHE A 22 7.94 -8.82 -3.57
N ASN A 23 8.99 -9.26 -2.87
CA ASN A 23 9.82 -8.36 -2.11
C ASN A 23 10.52 -7.32 -3.02
N ASN A 24 11.20 -7.80 -4.07
CA ASN A 24 12.04 -6.98 -4.93
C ASN A 24 11.25 -6.04 -5.85
N PHE A 25 10.05 -6.46 -6.29
CA PHE A 25 9.28 -5.70 -7.29
C PHE A 25 8.05 -4.99 -6.74
N LEU A 26 7.56 -5.38 -5.56
CA LEU A 26 6.39 -4.75 -4.94
C LEU A 26 6.77 -4.04 -3.64
N ILE A 27 7.32 -4.77 -2.66
CA ILE A 27 7.53 -4.23 -1.31
C ILE A 27 8.63 -3.18 -1.27
N VAL A 28 9.82 -3.47 -1.81
CA VAL A 28 10.94 -2.54 -1.78
C VAL A 28 10.64 -1.27 -2.60
N PRO A 29 10.16 -1.35 -3.86
CA PRO A 29 9.84 -0.14 -4.63
C PRO A 29 8.72 0.68 -3.99
N MET A 30 7.65 0.04 -3.50
CA MET A 30 6.58 0.75 -2.79
C MET A 30 7.12 1.45 -1.54
N SER A 31 7.99 0.78 -0.77
CA SER A 31 8.58 1.34 0.44
C SER A 31 9.46 2.56 0.15
N PHE A 32 10.17 2.58 -0.97
CA PHE A 32 10.97 3.74 -1.40
C PHE A 32 10.11 4.89 -1.93
N LEU A 33 9.14 4.57 -2.78
CA LEU A 33 8.32 5.54 -3.48
C LEU A 33 7.18 6.09 -2.64
N GLY A 34 6.70 5.36 -1.64
CA GLY A 34 5.52 5.65 -0.83
C GLY A 34 5.63 6.87 0.10
N GLY A 35 6.51 7.82 -0.20
CA GLY A 35 6.64 9.07 0.56
C GLY A 35 7.36 8.93 1.90
N THR A 36 8.01 7.80 2.18
CA THR A 36 8.73 7.53 3.43
C THR A 36 10.12 8.18 3.42
N PHE A 37 10.88 8.00 2.34
CA PHE A 37 12.26 8.50 2.19
C PHE A 37 12.37 9.77 1.36
N PHE A 38 11.42 10.00 0.44
CA PHE A 38 11.42 11.13 -0.49
C PHE A 38 10.07 11.85 -0.43
N ASP A 39 10.07 13.16 -0.67
CA ASP A 39 8.84 13.91 -0.89
C ASP A 39 8.30 13.61 -2.29
N PRO A 40 7.10 12.99 -2.43
CA PRO A 40 6.47 12.77 -3.72
C PRO A 40 6.29 14.05 -4.53
N GLY A 41 6.19 15.21 -3.88
CA GLY A 41 6.10 16.53 -4.50
C GLY A 41 7.27 16.88 -5.42
N THR A 42 8.42 16.23 -5.26
CA THR A 42 9.64 16.47 -6.06
C THR A 42 9.77 15.56 -7.28
N LEU A 43 8.93 14.53 -7.41
CA LEU A 43 9.03 13.56 -8.49
C LEU A 43 8.48 14.11 -9.83
N PRO A 44 9.01 13.64 -10.98
CA PRO A 44 8.40 13.85 -12.29
C PRO A 44 6.93 13.42 -12.31
N THR A 45 6.10 14.06 -13.13
CA THR A 45 4.63 13.87 -13.17
C THR A 45 4.21 12.40 -13.29
N ALA A 46 4.89 11.62 -14.15
CA ALA A 46 4.57 10.21 -14.33
C ALA A 46 4.79 9.39 -13.03
N LEU A 47 5.91 9.64 -12.33
CA LEU A 47 6.22 8.95 -11.07
C LEU A 47 5.30 9.40 -9.94
N LYS A 48 4.91 10.68 -9.90
CA LYS A 48 3.91 11.19 -8.95
C LYS A 48 2.60 10.41 -9.02
N VAL A 49 2.09 10.17 -10.23
CA VAL A 49 0.85 9.40 -10.41
C VAL A 49 0.98 8.01 -9.80
N ILE A 50 2.08 7.31 -10.11
CA ILE A 50 2.34 5.96 -9.56
C ILE A 50 2.38 6.01 -8.03
N VAL A 51 3.11 6.96 -7.45
CA VAL A 51 3.25 7.09 -6.00
C VAL A 51 1.90 7.35 -5.33
N TYR A 52 1.07 8.24 -5.87
CA TYR A 52 -0.24 8.55 -5.29
C TYR A 52 -1.29 7.46 -5.50
N LEU A 53 -1.01 6.44 -6.32
CA LEU A 53 -1.83 5.22 -6.39
C LEU A 53 -1.49 4.21 -5.29
N LEU A 54 -0.35 4.36 -4.61
CA LEU A 54 0.07 3.43 -3.56
C LEU A 54 -0.63 3.76 -2.23
N PRO A 55 -1.18 2.76 -1.51
CA PRO A 55 -1.75 3.00 -0.19
C PRO A 55 -0.73 3.48 0.83
N LEU A 56 0.55 3.15 0.63
CA LEU A 56 1.63 3.54 1.52
C LEU A 56 1.80 5.06 1.57
N SER A 57 1.61 5.77 0.46
CA SER A 57 1.69 7.24 0.42
C SER A 57 0.72 7.91 1.38
N TYR A 58 -0.53 7.47 1.41
CA TYR A 58 -1.53 7.99 2.33
C TYR A 58 -1.26 7.57 3.79
N THR A 59 -0.73 6.36 3.98
CA THR A 59 -0.31 5.89 5.31
C THR A 59 0.81 6.76 5.86
N SER A 60 1.86 7.01 5.06
CA SER A 60 3.01 7.82 5.46
C SER A 60 2.63 9.28 5.70
N THR A 61 1.77 9.86 4.87
CA THR A 61 1.25 11.22 5.08
C THR A 61 0.40 11.32 6.34
N GLY A 62 -0.53 10.37 6.55
CA GLY A 62 -1.38 10.33 7.76
C GLY A 62 -0.57 10.12 9.04
N LEU A 63 0.37 9.17 9.04
CA LEU A 63 1.18 8.87 10.22
C LEU A 63 2.09 10.05 10.60
N ARG A 64 2.71 10.71 9.61
CA ARG A 64 3.53 11.91 9.85
C ARG A 64 2.69 13.06 10.40
N ALA A 65 1.50 13.29 9.84
CA ALA A 65 0.60 14.31 10.35
C ALA A 65 0.12 14.00 11.77
N ALA A 66 -0.20 12.74 12.07
CA ALA A 66 -0.57 12.32 13.43
C ALA A 66 0.55 12.53 14.45
N ALA A 67 1.81 12.35 14.03
CA ALA A 67 2.96 12.51 14.91
C ALA A 67 3.36 13.97 15.14
N TYR A 68 3.22 14.84 14.14
CA TYR A 68 3.86 16.16 14.14
C TYR A 68 2.90 17.35 13.98
N LEU A 69 1.65 17.14 13.56
CA LEU A 69 0.71 18.23 13.26
C LEU A 69 -0.47 18.26 14.25
N PRO A 70 -1.04 19.45 14.49
CA PRO A 70 -2.33 19.57 15.16
C PRO A 70 -3.44 18.86 14.38
N VAL A 71 -4.47 18.39 15.09
CA VAL A 71 -5.63 17.71 14.50
C VAL A 71 -6.33 18.52 13.41
N SER A 72 -6.30 19.87 13.51
CA SER A 72 -6.86 20.77 12.50
C SER A 72 -6.19 20.68 11.14
N GLN A 73 -4.94 20.20 11.07
CA GLN A 73 -4.17 20.02 9.84
C GLN A 73 -4.04 18.55 9.43
N PHE A 74 -4.74 17.64 10.13
CA PHE A 74 -4.68 16.22 9.81
C PHE A 74 -5.29 15.95 8.41
N PRO A 75 -4.64 15.12 7.57
CA PRO A 75 -5.12 14.78 6.24
C PRO A 75 -6.27 13.77 6.32
N TRP A 76 -7.47 14.26 6.66
CA TRP A 76 -8.66 13.42 6.86
C TRP A 76 -9.05 12.58 5.64
N TYR A 77 -8.66 13.00 4.43
CA TYR A 77 -8.86 12.23 3.19
C TYR A 77 -8.08 10.90 3.18
N ALA A 78 -6.99 10.77 3.95
CA ALA A 78 -6.22 9.52 4.00
C ALA A 78 -7.04 8.38 4.60
N ILE A 79 -7.93 8.65 5.56
CA ILE A 79 -8.75 7.64 6.22
C ILE A 79 -9.69 6.91 5.25
N PRO A 80 -10.61 7.60 4.53
CA PRO A 80 -11.52 6.92 3.60
C PRO A 80 -10.76 6.25 2.44
N ILE A 81 -9.63 6.80 1.99
CA ILE A 81 -8.80 6.16 0.97
C ILE A 81 -8.24 4.83 1.48
N LEU A 82 -7.62 4.83 2.67
CA LEU A 82 -7.07 3.63 3.28
C LEU A 82 -8.16 2.61 3.62
N LEU A 83 -9.34 3.07 4.03
CA LEU A 83 -10.50 2.20 4.24
C LEU A 83 -10.96 1.56 2.93
N GLY A 84 -11.04 2.33 1.84
CA GLY A 84 -11.33 1.82 0.50
C GLY A 84 -10.33 0.75 0.06
N PHE A 85 -9.03 0.99 0.24
CA PHE A 85 -8.00 -0.03 0.00
C PHE A 85 -8.16 -1.26 0.89
N ALA A 86 -8.49 -1.08 2.17
CA ALA A 86 -8.69 -2.20 3.09
C ALA A 86 -9.86 -3.07 2.63
N ILE A 87 -11.01 -2.47 2.30
CA ILE A 87 -12.19 -3.18 1.80
C ILE A 87 -11.86 -3.89 0.49
N ALA A 88 -11.28 -3.19 -0.49
CA ALA A 88 -10.96 -3.75 -1.80
C ALA A 88 -10.00 -4.94 -1.70
N LEU A 89 -8.90 -4.81 -0.95
CA LEU A 89 -7.93 -5.88 -0.76
C LEU A 89 -8.50 -7.06 0.04
N SER A 90 -9.32 -6.79 1.05
CA SER A 90 -9.98 -7.84 1.84
C SER A 90 -10.99 -8.62 0.99
N LEU A 91 -11.82 -7.95 0.19
CA LEU A 91 -12.77 -8.60 -0.72
C LEU A 91 -12.04 -9.42 -1.79
N PHE A 92 -10.99 -8.86 -2.40
CA PHE A 92 -10.20 -9.57 -3.40
C PHE A 92 -9.49 -10.79 -2.81
N GLY A 93 -8.86 -10.64 -1.64
CA GLY A 93 -8.23 -11.75 -0.92
C GLY A 93 -9.23 -12.84 -0.54
N ALA A 94 -10.41 -12.47 -0.03
CA ALA A 94 -11.47 -13.41 0.31
C ALA A 94 -12.02 -14.14 -0.92
N HIS A 95 -12.20 -13.43 -2.04
CA HIS A 95 -12.63 -14.03 -3.31
C HIS A 95 -11.59 -15.03 -3.85
N GLN A 96 -10.31 -14.67 -3.83
CA GLN A 96 -9.21 -15.55 -4.24
C GLN A 96 -9.13 -16.80 -3.36
N PHE A 97 -9.28 -16.64 -2.04
CA PHE A 97 -9.32 -17.76 -1.10
C PHE A 97 -10.51 -18.70 -1.38
N ALA A 98 -11.70 -18.14 -1.62
CA ALA A 98 -12.91 -18.92 -1.89
C ALA A 98 -12.86 -19.70 -3.21
N HIS A 99 -12.05 -19.27 -4.18
CA HIS A 99 -11.89 -19.94 -5.49
C HIS A 99 -10.61 -20.77 -5.58
N GLN A 100 -9.84 -20.92 -4.51
CA GLN A 100 -8.77 -21.92 -4.50
C GLN A 100 -9.39 -23.30 -4.46
N GLN A 101 -9.27 -24.01 -5.58
CA GLN A 101 -9.50 -25.44 -5.65
C GLN A 101 -8.18 -26.13 -5.33
N ASP A 102 -8.23 -27.06 -4.37
CA ASP A 102 -7.10 -27.89 -3.94
C ASP A 102 -6.48 -28.68 -5.11
#